data_AF-A0A3S9NGJ8-F1
#
_entry.id   AF-A0A3S9NGJ8-F1
#
_cell.length_a   1.000
_cell.length_b   1.000
_cell.length_c   1.000
_cell.angle_alpha   90.00
_cell.angle_beta   90.00
_cell.angle_gamma   90.00
#
_symmetry.space_group_name_H-M   'P 1'
#
loop_
_entity.id
_entity.type
_entity.pdbx_description
1 polymer ?
#
loop_
_entity_poly.entity_id
_entity_poly.type
_entity_poly.pdbx_seq_one_letter_code
_entity_poly.pdbx_strand_id
1 'polypeptide(L)'
;MTSKHIAIAGFRMTRSTSKRGRPMSKHRPVRLSEARQLLDAFVTRELHHCMARVMRRTALEHDAQAAAARVSPRRRAVFNVGRIDLSKSQLPILSDAEAEALARRETLMHFGLDPES
;
A
#
# COMPACT_ATOMS: atom_id res chain seq x y z
N MET A 1 -2.33 90.88 -15.88
CA MET A 1 -1.02 90.21 -15.86
C MET A 1 -1.23 88.73 -15.69
N THR A 2 -0.91 87.92 -16.71
CA THR A 2 -1.23 86.48 -16.74
C THR A 2 -0.04 85.68 -16.21
N SER A 3 -0.14 85.15 -14.99
CA SER A 3 0.89 84.27 -14.44
C SER A 3 0.82 82.91 -15.13
N LYS A 4 1.76 82.66 -16.03
CA LYS A 4 1.98 81.33 -16.63
C LYS A 4 2.56 80.41 -15.55
N HIS A 5 1.83 79.35 -15.20
CA HIS A 5 2.37 78.31 -14.33
C HIS A 5 3.35 77.43 -15.13
N ILE A 6 4.61 77.42 -14.72
CA ILE A 6 5.65 76.54 -15.26
C ILE A 6 5.46 75.15 -14.62
N ALA A 7 5.40 74.10 -15.44
CA ALA A 7 5.36 72.73 -14.93
C ALA A 7 6.72 72.38 -14.32
N ILE A 8 6.73 71.97 -13.04
CA ILE A 8 7.92 71.46 -12.37
C ILE A 8 8.19 70.05 -12.91
N ALA A 9 9.02 69.96 -13.95
CA ALA A 9 9.60 68.70 -14.39
C ALA A 9 10.76 68.34 -13.44
N GLY A 10 10.50 67.51 -12.42
CA GLY A 10 11.58 67.22 -11.48
C GLY A 10 11.24 66.38 -10.26
N PHE A 11 10.54 65.26 -10.41
CA PHE A 11 10.58 64.20 -9.40
C PHE A 11 10.92 62.87 -10.06
N ARG A 12 12.22 62.59 -10.20
CA ARG A 12 12.69 61.22 -10.45
C ARG A 12 12.53 60.45 -9.14
N MET A 13 11.42 59.74 -8.98
CA MET A 13 11.38 58.65 -8.02
C MET A 13 12.46 57.66 -8.43
N THR A 14 13.53 57.54 -7.66
CA THR A 14 14.44 56.39 -7.76
C THR A 14 13.59 55.17 -7.44
N ARG A 15 13.07 54.50 -8.48
CA ARG A 15 12.50 53.16 -8.32
C ARG A 15 13.64 52.34 -7.74
N SER A 16 13.52 51.95 -6.47
CA SER A 16 14.31 50.84 -5.98
C SER A 16 13.95 49.69 -6.93
N THR A 17 14.93 49.24 -7.70
CA THR A 17 14.85 47.97 -8.38
C THR A 17 14.81 46.95 -7.26
N SER A 18 13.62 46.73 -6.71
CA SER A 18 13.38 45.58 -5.86
C SER A 18 13.76 44.40 -6.73
N LYS A 19 14.94 43.86 -6.46
CA LYS A 19 15.31 42.55 -6.96
C LYS A 19 14.19 41.68 -6.42
N ARG A 20 13.20 41.36 -7.25
CA ARG A 20 12.28 40.25 -7.04
C ARG A 20 13.15 39.01 -7.04
N GLY A 21 13.84 38.78 -5.93
CA GLY A 21 14.37 37.49 -5.56
C GLY A 21 13.16 36.60 -5.43
N ARG A 22 12.86 35.88 -6.51
CA ARG A 22 11.87 34.81 -6.49
C ARG A 22 12.31 33.88 -5.36
N PRO A 23 11.47 33.62 -4.34
CA PRO A 23 11.84 32.65 -3.32
C PRO A 23 12.15 31.34 -4.04
N MET A 24 13.34 30.81 -3.83
CA MET A 24 13.66 29.44 -4.24
C MET A 24 12.70 28.54 -3.47
N SER A 25 11.59 28.20 -4.13
CA SER A 25 10.59 27.30 -3.60
C SER A 25 11.25 25.95 -3.42
N LYS A 26 11.71 25.65 -2.20
CA LYS A 26 12.22 24.34 -1.80
C LYS A 26 11.17 23.24 -2.03
N HIS A 27 9.91 23.63 -2.19
CA HIS A 27 8.80 22.79 -2.64
C HIS A 27 8.26 23.33 -3.97
N ARG A 28 8.84 22.89 -5.08
CA ARG A 28 8.22 23.10 -6.39
C ARG A 28 7.01 22.16 -6.48
N PRO A 29 5.83 22.63 -6.95
CA PRO A 29 4.76 21.71 -7.30
C PRO A 29 5.27 20.74 -8.37
N VAL A 30 5.13 19.44 -8.10
CA VAL A 30 5.58 18.37 -8.99
C VAL A 30 4.93 18.56 -10.36
N ARG A 31 5.74 18.63 -11.41
CA ARG A 31 5.19 18.75 -12.77
C ARG A 31 4.50 17.43 -13.13
N LEU A 32 3.39 17.51 -13.88
CA LEU A 32 2.67 16.31 -14.33
C LEU A 32 3.58 15.30 -15.06
N SER A 33 4.59 15.77 -15.78
CA SER A 33 5.61 14.93 -16.43
C SER A 33 6.45 14.13 -15.42
N GLU A 34 6.85 14.76 -14.30
CA GLU A 34 7.64 14.12 -13.24
C GLU A 34 6.77 13.09 -12.49
N ALA A 35 5.51 13.42 -12.22
CA ALA A 35 4.58 12.47 -11.61
C ALA A 35 4.34 11.23 -12.48
N ARG A 36 4.19 11.40 -13.80
CA ARG A 36 4.08 10.29 -14.75
C ARG A 36 5.33 9.41 -14.75
N GLN A 37 6.52 10.01 -14.77
CA GLN A 37 7.79 9.27 -14.70
C GLN A 37 7.90 8.42 -13.42
N LEU A 38 7.44 8.94 -12.28
CA LEU A 38 7.43 8.19 -11.02
C LEU A 38 6.45 7.00 -11.05
N LEU A 39 5.27 7.19 -11.64
CA LEU A 39 4.30 6.11 -11.81
C LEU A 39 4.81 5.03 -12.77
N ASP A 40 5.41 5.41 -13.90
CA ASP A 40 5.98 4.45 -14.86
C ASP A 40 7.14 3.64 -14.22
N ALA A 41 8.00 4.31 -13.46
CA ALA A 41 9.07 3.64 -12.71
C ALA A 41 8.53 2.68 -11.64
N PHE A 42 7.42 3.04 -10.99
CA PHE A 42 6.77 2.16 -10.02
C PHE A 42 6.18 0.93 -10.69
N VAL A 43 5.40 1.11 -11.77
CA VAL A 43 4.75 0.02 -12.50
C VAL A 43 5.78 -0.95 -13.07
N THR A 44 6.85 -0.44 -13.67
CA THR A 44 7.93 -1.28 -14.23
C THR A 44 8.64 -2.11 -13.16
N ARG A 45 8.89 -1.52 -11.98
CA ARG A 45 9.51 -2.23 -10.85
C ARG A 45 8.60 -3.31 -10.28
N GLU A 46 7.32 -3.03 -10.08
CA GLU A 46 6.36 -4.01 -9.57
C GLU A 46 6.12 -5.14 -10.58
N LEU A 47 6.05 -4.82 -11.88
CA LEU A 47 5.93 -5.83 -12.92
C LEU A 47 7.16 -6.75 -12.94
N HIS A 48 8.37 -6.18 -12.82
CA HIS A 48 9.59 -6.97 -12.70
C HIS A 48 9.60 -7.87 -11.45
N HIS A 49 9.17 -7.36 -10.29
CA HIS A 49 9.08 -8.16 -9.08
C HIS A 49 8.03 -9.26 -9.16
N CYS A 50 6.85 -8.98 -9.71
CA CYS A 50 5.81 -9.97 -9.96
C CYS A 50 6.30 -11.06 -10.91
N MET A 51 6.93 -10.69 -12.03
CA MET A 51 7.51 -11.65 -12.96
C MET A 51 8.61 -12.50 -12.29
N ALA A 52 9.52 -11.88 -11.54
CA ALA A 52 10.55 -12.62 -10.82
C ALA A 52 9.97 -13.59 -9.78
N ARG A 53 8.89 -13.21 -9.10
CA ARG A 53 8.16 -14.09 -8.16
C ARG A 53 7.48 -15.25 -8.89
N VAL A 54 6.80 -14.98 -10.00
CA VAL A 54 6.16 -16.02 -10.82
C VAL A 54 7.21 -17.01 -11.33
N MET A 55 8.31 -16.51 -11.90
CA MET A 55 9.40 -17.35 -12.41
C MET A 55 10.08 -18.18 -11.31
N ARG A 56 10.26 -17.63 -10.09
CA ARG A 56 10.75 -18.41 -8.95
C ARG A 56 9.76 -19.47 -8.51
N ARG A 57 8.46 -19.14 -8.51
CA ARG A 57 7.42 -20.10 -8.14
C ARG A 57 7.32 -21.24 -9.16
N THR A 58 7.35 -20.94 -10.45
CA THR A 58 7.35 -21.97 -11.49
C THR A 58 8.62 -22.81 -11.45
N ALA A 59 9.79 -22.21 -11.22
CA ALA A 59 11.04 -22.96 -11.01
C ALA A 59 10.95 -23.89 -9.79
N LEU A 60 10.41 -23.42 -8.66
CA LEU A 60 10.20 -24.23 -7.46
C LEU A 60 9.14 -25.33 -7.66
N GLU A 61 8.09 -25.08 -8.45
CA GLU A 61 7.09 -26.08 -8.81
C GLU A 61 7.69 -27.16 -9.74
N HIS A 62 8.54 -26.77 -10.69
CA HIS A 62 9.32 -27.71 -11.50
C HIS A 62 10.33 -28.51 -10.68
N ASP A 63 11.06 -27.87 -9.76
CA ASP A 63 11.99 -28.54 -8.85
C ASP A 63 11.26 -29.44 -7.86
N ALA A 64 10.06 -29.07 -7.40
CA ALA A 64 9.22 -29.91 -6.56
C ALA A 64 8.70 -31.13 -7.32
N GLN A 65 8.35 -30.98 -8.60
CA GLN A 65 7.98 -32.11 -9.47
C GLN A 65 9.18 -33.04 -9.71
N ALA A 66 10.37 -32.49 -9.93
CA ALA A 66 11.60 -33.25 -10.08
C ALA A 66 12.06 -33.91 -8.75
N ALA A 67 11.81 -33.25 -7.62
CA ALA A 67 12.08 -33.77 -6.28
C ALA A 67 11.04 -34.82 -5.85
N ALA A 68 9.79 -34.75 -6.30
CA ALA A 68 8.80 -35.80 -6.09
C ALA A 68 9.17 -37.11 -6.81
N ALA A 69 9.94 -37.02 -7.90
CA ALA A 69 10.52 -38.19 -8.58
C ALA A 69 11.73 -38.78 -7.82
N ARG A 70 12.31 -38.06 -6.86
CA ARG A 70 13.38 -38.57 -5.98
C ARG A 70 12.80 -38.91 -4.61
N VAL A 71 12.88 -40.19 -4.25
CA VAL A 71 12.45 -40.71 -2.93
C VAL A 71 12.86 -39.74 -1.82
N SER A 72 11.85 -39.16 -1.16
CA SER A 72 12.05 -38.08 -0.20
C SER A 72 13.02 -38.49 0.92
N PRO A 73 14.03 -37.68 1.28
CA PRO A 73 14.82 -37.95 2.47
C PRO A 73 13.93 -37.80 3.70
N ARG A 74 14.01 -38.77 4.63
CA ARG A 74 13.32 -38.71 5.93
C ARG A 74 13.71 -37.41 6.64
N ARG A 75 12.78 -36.45 6.70
CA ARG A 75 12.97 -35.20 7.44
C ARG A 75 13.24 -35.53 8.91
N ARG A 76 14.40 -35.12 9.42
CA ARG A 76 14.75 -35.21 10.84
C ARG A 76 13.89 -34.21 11.60
N ALA A 77 13.01 -34.68 12.47
CA ALA A 77 12.20 -33.82 13.32
C ALA A 77 13.11 -33.13 14.34
N VAL A 78 13.22 -31.79 14.26
CA VAL A 78 13.99 -30.97 15.23
C VAL A 78 13.23 -30.84 16.56
N PHE A 79 11.91 -31.06 16.53
CA PHE A 79 11.03 -31.10 17.68
C PHE A 79 10.17 -32.37 17.62
N ASN A 80 10.03 -33.08 18.74
CA ASN A 80 9.09 -34.19 18.89
C ASN A 80 7.65 -33.65 19.00
N VAL A 81 7.18 -32.96 17.97
CA VAL A 81 5.76 -32.65 17.83
C VAL A 81 5.14 -33.84 17.11
N GLY A 82 4.21 -34.53 17.78
CA GLY A 82 3.45 -35.61 17.15
C GLY A 82 2.82 -35.11 15.84
N ARG A 83 2.68 -36.00 14.85
CA ARG A 83 1.98 -35.64 13.60
C ARG A 83 0.59 -35.14 13.98
N ILE A 84 0.25 -33.94 13.52
CA ILE A 84 -1.10 -33.40 13.70
C ILE A 84 -2.06 -34.34 12.97
N ASP A 85 -2.99 -34.91 13.72
CA ASP A 85 -4.07 -35.71 13.15
C ASP A 85 -5.05 -34.76 12.45
N LEU A 86 -5.01 -34.75 11.11
CA LEU A 86 -5.84 -33.88 10.30
C LEU A 86 -7.34 -34.15 10.49
N SER A 87 -7.71 -35.35 10.92
CA SER A 87 -9.12 -35.67 11.23
C SER A 87 -9.62 -34.88 12.45
N LYS A 88 -8.73 -34.47 13.35
CA LYS A 88 -9.04 -33.66 14.53
C LYS A 88 -8.96 -32.16 14.28
N SER A 89 -8.46 -31.73 13.11
CA SER A 89 -8.33 -30.32 12.74
C SER A 89 -9.38 -29.85 11.73
N GLN A 90 -10.40 -30.66 11.43
CA GLN A 90 -11.51 -30.25 10.60
C GLN A 90 -12.51 -29.45 11.43
N LEU A 91 -12.66 -28.17 11.09
CA LEU A 91 -13.73 -27.33 11.64
C LEU A 91 -15.03 -27.59 10.86
N PRO A 92 -16.19 -27.48 11.51
CA PRO A 92 -17.48 -27.56 10.83
C PRO A 92 -17.59 -26.41 9.82
N ILE A 93 -18.12 -26.72 8.64
CA ILE A 93 -18.45 -25.70 7.64
C ILE A 93 -19.81 -25.13 8.02
N LEU A 94 -19.84 -23.85 8.36
CA LEU A 94 -21.06 -23.12 8.69
C LEU A 94 -21.35 -22.09 7.60
N SER A 95 -22.63 -21.87 7.30
CA SER A 95 -23.04 -20.74 6.48
C SER A 95 -22.92 -19.42 7.25
N ASP A 96 -22.82 -18.30 6.53
CA ASP A 96 -22.71 -16.98 7.16
C ASP A 96 -23.89 -16.69 8.10
N ALA A 97 -25.10 -17.10 7.71
CA ALA A 97 -26.31 -16.95 8.52
C ALA A 97 -26.25 -17.77 9.82
N GLU A 98 -25.72 -18.99 9.76
CA GLU A 98 -25.54 -19.84 10.94
C GLU A 98 -24.45 -19.30 11.86
N ALA A 99 -23.35 -18.81 11.29
CA ALA A 99 -22.27 -18.18 12.05
C ALA A 99 -22.76 -16.91 12.78
N GLU A 100 -23.55 -16.07 12.10
CA GLU A 100 -24.14 -14.87 12.69
C GLU A 100 -25.15 -15.22 13.79
N ALA A 101 -26.03 -16.21 13.56
CA ALA A 101 -26.99 -16.67 14.55
C ALA A 101 -26.29 -17.20 15.82
N LEU A 102 -25.23 -17.98 15.67
CA LEU A 102 -24.43 -18.50 16.78
C LEU A 102 -23.75 -17.36 17.56
N ALA A 103 -23.10 -16.43 16.86
CA ALA A 103 -22.43 -15.30 17.48
C ALA A 103 -23.41 -14.39 18.23
N ARG A 104 -24.58 -14.13 17.65
CA ARG A 104 -25.65 -13.36 18.29
C ARG A 104 -26.17 -14.06 19.54
N ARG A 105 -26.45 -15.36 19.46
CA ARG A 105 -26.91 -16.18 20.58
C ARG A 105 -25.92 -16.18 21.74
N GLU A 106 -24.64 -16.38 21.46
CA GLU A 106 -23.56 -16.31 22.45
C GLU A 106 -23.49 -14.92 23.11
N THR A 107 -23.57 -13.86 22.30
CA THR A 107 -23.56 -12.48 22.79
C THR A 107 -24.75 -12.20 23.71
N LEU A 108 -25.96 -12.59 23.31
CA LEU A 108 -27.18 -12.39 24.11
C LEU A 108 -27.09 -13.13 25.45
N MET A 109 -26.62 -14.38 25.43
CA MET A 109 -26.37 -15.16 26.65
C MET A 109 -25.37 -14.47 27.58
N HIS A 110 -24.29 -13.87 27.05
CA HIS A 110 -23.33 -13.12 27.87
C HIS A 110 -23.93 -11.89 28.55
N PHE A 111 -24.94 -11.27 27.95
CA PHE A 111 -25.65 -10.12 28.54
C PHE A 111 -26.91 -10.52 29.33
N GLY A 112 -27.17 -11.82 29.51
CA GLY A 112 -28.35 -12.32 30.24
C GLY A 112 -29.68 -12.07 29.51
N LEU A 113 -29.62 -11.90 28.18
CA LEU A 113 -30.77 -11.73 27.31
C LEU A 113 -31.17 -13.08 26.71
N ASP A 114 -32.47 -13.30 26.51
CA ASP A 114 -32.99 -14.52 25.90
C ASP A 114 -32.63 -14.57 24.41
N PRO A 115 -31.87 -15.58 23.94
CA PRO A 115 -31.48 -15.68 22.54
C PRO A 115 -32.59 -16.10 21.58
N GLU A 116 -33.72 -16.64 22.09
CA GLU A 116 -34.83 -17.15 21.27
C GLU A 116 -36.07 -16.24 21.28
N SER A 117 -35.92 -15.03 21.83
CA SER A 117 -36.99 -14.02 21.90
C SER A 117 -37.20 -13.23 20.61
#